data_AF-A0A1F8GRE6-F1
#
_entry.id   AF-A0A1F8GRE6-F1
#
_cell.length_a   1.000
_cell.length_b   1.000
_cell.length_c   1.000
_cell.angle_alpha   90.00
_cell.angle_beta   90.00
_cell.angle_gamma   90.00
#
_symmetry.space_group_name_H-M   'P 1'
#
loop_
_entity.id
_entity.type
_entity.pdbx_description
1 polymer ?
#
loop_
_entity_poly.entity_id
_entity_poly.type
_entity_poly.pdbx_seq_one_letter_code
_entity_poly.pdbx_strand_id
1 'polypeptide(L)'
;MMEYPLYNQAAEQIGNVELAQSVFGLPMNKDLLYQVVTSMIANKRQVIAHAKGRGEVRGGGKKPWQQKGTGRARHGSIRSPIWKGGGVTHGPTKERNFKKAVNKKMVQQALRVALSDKARGRHIVVVDNFNISKPKTKELAGMLKNFSKVVQRLNSILFVVPDGNNDLYKAARNIPYLTTIEAKNVNPLAVSSSKHVFMPKSALQTIEKRLIRN
;
A
#
# COMPACT_ATOMS: atom_id res chain seq x y z
N MET A 1 13.64 -21.09 15.65
CA MET A 1 12.54 -20.18 16.05
C MET A 1 13.16 -18.99 16.75
N MET A 2 12.51 -17.83 16.74
CA MET A 2 13.00 -16.60 17.39
C MET A 2 12.04 -16.21 18.50
N GLU A 3 12.53 -15.99 19.72
CA GLU A 3 11.68 -15.48 20.80
C GLU A 3 11.38 -13.99 20.61
N TYR A 4 10.13 -13.61 20.85
CA TYR A 4 9.66 -12.24 20.76
C TYR A 4 8.74 -11.90 21.95
N PRO A 5 8.80 -10.69 22.52
CA PRO A 5 7.97 -10.33 23.66
C PRO A 5 6.49 -10.29 23.28
N LEU A 6 5.65 -10.84 24.17
CA LEU A 6 4.20 -10.83 24.10
C LEU A 6 3.65 -9.80 25.10
N TYR A 7 2.83 -8.88 24.60
CA TYR A 7 2.25 -7.81 25.40
C TYR A 7 0.75 -8.00 25.66
N ASN A 8 0.26 -7.48 26.79
CA ASN A 8 -1.18 -7.28 27.03
C ASN A 8 -1.67 -5.95 26.43
N GLN A 9 -2.96 -5.67 26.57
CA GLN A 9 -3.57 -4.40 26.13
C GLN A 9 -3.11 -3.17 26.94
N ALA A 10 -2.55 -3.38 28.14
CA ALA A 10 -1.94 -2.34 28.97
C ALA A 10 -0.47 -2.07 28.60
N ALA A 11 0.06 -2.75 27.57
CA ALA A 11 1.45 -2.70 27.11
C ALA A 11 2.48 -3.26 28.12
N GLU A 12 2.05 -4.17 28.99
CA GLU A 12 2.93 -4.94 29.89
C GLU A 12 3.30 -6.27 29.22
N GLN A 13 4.55 -6.69 29.41
CA GLN A 13 5.04 -7.96 28.88
C GLN A 13 4.52 -9.11 29.75
N ILE A 14 3.68 -9.99 29.18
CA ILE A 14 3.14 -11.16 29.88
C ILE A 14 4.04 -12.39 29.68
N GLY A 15 4.79 -12.44 28.58
CA GLY A 15 5.66 -13.57 28.26
C GLY A 15 6.36 -13.42 26.92
N ASN A 16 6.79 -14.54 26.34
CA ASN A 16 7.41 -14.61 25.02
C ASN A 16 6.54 -15.45 24.07
N VAL A 17 6.58 -15.12 22.78
CA VAL A 17 6.02 -15.89 21.68
C VAL A 17 7.14 -16.31 20.74
N GLU A 18 7.04 -17.52 20.23
CA GLU A 18 7.98 -18.03 19.23
C GLU A 18 7.54 -17.59 17.83
N LEU A 19 8.46 -16.97 17.09
CA LEU A 19 8.30 -16.61 15.69
C LEU A 19 9.03 -17.63 14.80
N ALA A 20 8.37 -18.03 13.71
CA ALA A 20 8.99 -18.88 12.70
C ALA A 20 10.15 -18.17 11.99
N GLN A 21 11.36 -18.71 12.10
CA GLN A 21 12.57 -18.12 11.48
C GLN A 21 12.49 -18.12 9.95
N SER A 22 11.76 -19.06 9.36
CA SER A 22 11.46 -19.11 7.93
C SER A 22 10.57 -17.97 7.42
N VAL A 23 9.97 -17.18 8.31
CA VAL A 23 9.10 -16.03 7.98
C VAL A 23 9.69 -14.72 8.47
N PHE A 24 10.24 -14.71 9.68
CA PHE A 24 10.72 -13.49 10.36
C PHE A 24 12.26 -13.40 10.48
N GLY A 25 12.99 -14.42 10.03
CA GLY A 25 14.45 -14.51 10.15
C GLY A 25 15.21 -14.49 8.82
N LEU A 26 14.61 -14.00 7.74
CA LEU A 26 15.27 -13.94 6.44
C LEU A 26 16.23 -12.76 6.33
N PRO A 27 17.34 -12.91 5.57
CA PRO A 27 18.22 -11.79 5.25
C PRO A 27 17.51 -10.76 4.36
N MET A 28 17.95 -9.51 4.45
CA MET A 28 17.38 -8.42 3.67
C MET A 28 17.70 -8.59 2.18
N ASN A 29 16.67 -8.66 1.34
CA ASN A 29 16.79 -8.57 -0.12
C ASN A 29 16.08 -7.30 -0.61
N LYS A 30 16.86 -6.23 -0.79
CA LYS A 30 16.35 -4.90 -1.15
C LYS A 30 15.76 -4.87 -2.56
N ASP A 31 16.40 -5.54 -3.52
CA ASP A 31 15.98 -5.50 -4.93
C ASP A 31 14.65 -6.19 -5.14
N LEU A 32 14.48 -7.38 -4.54
CA LEU A 32 13.20 -8.09 -4.57
C LEU A 32 12.09 -7.26 -3.92
N LEU A 33 12.35 -6.71 -2.74
CA LEU A 33 11.36 -5.91 -2.03
C LEU A 33 10.97 -4.67 -2.84
N TYR A 34 11.95 -3.94 -3.37
CA TYR A 34 11.74 -2.77 -4.21
C TYR A 34 10.94 -3.10 -5.48
N GLN A 35 11.32 -4.16 -6.21
CA GLN A 35 10.63 -4.56 -7.43
C GLN A 35 9.17 -4.92 -7.17
N VAL A 36 8.88 -5.67 -6.10
CA VAL A 36 7.51 -6.05 -5.74
C VAL A 36 6.71 -4.83 -5.30
N VAL A 37 7.25 -3.99 -4.41
CA VAL A 37 6.58 -2.80 -3.89
C VAL A 37 6.26 -1.80 -5.01
N THR A 38 7.23 -1.49 -5.88
CA THR A 38 7.01 -0.57 -7.01
C THR A 38 5.98 -1.11 -8.00
N SER A 39 5.97 -2.42 -8.24
CA SER A 39 4.96 -3.07 -9.07
C SER A 39 3.57 -3.00 -8.44
N MET A 40 3.46 -3.20 -7.12
CA MET A 40 2.19 -3.04 -6.40
C MET A 40 1.67 -1.59 -6.46
N ILE A 41 2.55 -0.60 -6.30
CA ILE A 41 2.20 0.83 -6.43
C ILE A 41 1.72 1.15 -7.85
N ALA A 42 2.43 0.65 -8.87
CA ALA A 42 2.04 0.82 -10.27
C ALA A 42 0.67 0.19 -10.57
N ASN A 43 0.40 -0.99 -9.99
CA ASN A 43 -0.88 -1.68 -10.13
C ASN A 43 -2.05 -0.98 -9.42
N LYS A 44 -1.78 -0.25 -8.32
CA LYS A 44 -2.79 0.55 -7.60
C LYS A 44 -3.21 1.81 -8.39
N ARG A 45 -2.39 2.26 -9.34
CA ARG A 45 -2.64 3.49 -10.11
C ARG A 45 -3.85 3.32 -11.02
N GLN A 46 -4.80 4.25 -10.91
CA GLN A 46 -5.92 4.38 -11.85
C GLN A 46 -5.56 5.38 -12.96
N VAL A 47 -5.94 5.05 -14.19
CA VAL A 47 -5.65 5.86 -15.38
C VAL A 47 -6.84 6.78 -15.62
N ILE A 48 -6.71 8.03 -15.16
CA ILE A 48 -7.75 9.07 -15.30
C ILE A 48 -7.34 10.18 -16.26
N ALA A 49 -6.04 10.29 -16.57
CA ALA A 49 -5.50 11.39 -17.34
C ALA A 49 -5.73 11.18 -18.84
N HIS A 50 -6.32 12.17 -19.50
CA HIS A 50 -6.53 12.18 -20.93
C HIS A 50 -6.53 13.61 -21.46
N ALA A 51 -5.70 13.88 -22.46
CA ALA A 51 -5.75 15.10 -23.25
C ALA A 51 -6.33 14.81 -24.62
N LYS A 52 -7.20 15.70 -25.12
CA LYS A 52 -7.81 15.54 -26.44
C LYS A 52 -6.75 15.72 -27.52
N GLY A 53 -6.57 14.68 -28.34
CA GLY A 53 -5.76 14.76 -29.54
C GLY A 53 -6.42 15.62 -30.62
N ARG A 54 -5.68 15.92 -31.70
CA ARG A 54 -6.20 16.69 -32.85
C ARG A 54 -7.51 16.13 -33.43
N GLY A 55 -7.67 14.80 -33.43
CA GLY A 55 -8.87 14.12 -33.93
C GLY A 55 -10.10 14.29 -33.03
N GLU A 56 -9.90 14.43 -31.73
CA GLU A 56 -10.95 14.47 -30.70
C GLU A 56 -11.45 15.90 -30.41
N VAL A 57 -10.68 16.92 -30.83
CA VAL A 57 -11.10 18.32 -30.73
C VAL A 57 -12.19 18.64 -31.76
N ARG A 58 -13.26 19.32 -31.33
CA ARG A 58 -14.40 19.72 -32.17
C ARG A 58 -14.04 20.87 -33.13
N GLY A 59 -14.62 20.84 -34.33
CA GLY A 59 -14.56 21.93 -35.34
C GLY A 59 -13.29 21.88 -36.19
N GLY A 60 -13.33 22.10 -37.49
CA GLY A 60 -12.18 21.88 -38.41
C GLY A 60 -12.66 21.36 -39.75
N GLY A 61 -11.90 20.47 -40.40
CA GLY A 61 -12.29 19.85 -41.69
C GLY A 61 -11.98 20.71 -42.91
N LYS A 62 -12.39 21.98 -42.91
CA LYS A 62 -11.99 22.94 -43.95
C LYS A 62 -10.57 23.45 -43.70
N LYS A 63 -9.76 23.50 -44.76
CA LYS A 63 -8.44 24.14 -44.72
C LYS A 63 -8.61 25.64 -44.40
N PRO A 64 -7.84 26.20 -43.44
CA PRO A 64 -8.01 27.61 -43.05
C PRO A 64 -7.86 28.60 -44.21
N TRP A 65 -6.91 28.34 -45.13
CA TRP A 65 -6.71 29.11 -46.36
C TRP A 65 -5.95 28.30 -47.42
N GLN A 66 -5.91 28.81 -48.65
CA GLN A 66 -5.19 28.21 -49.78
C GLN A 66 -3.68 28.07 -49.55
N GLN A 67 -3.01 27.17 -50.29
CA GLN A 67 -1.63 26.77 -50.02
C GLN A 67 -0.57 27.87 -50.29
N LYS A 68 -0.88 28.80 -51.20
CA LYS A 68 0.00 29.88 -51.66
C LYS A 68 -0.84 31.14 -51.93
N GLY A 69 -0.21 32.30 -52.05
CA GLY A 69 -0.89 33.55 -52.44
C GLY A 69 -1.63 34.29 -51.32
N THR A 70 -1.32 34.02 -50.04
CA THR A 70 -1.97 34.69 -48.89
C THR A 70 -1.02 35.47 -47.98
N GLY A 71 0.30 35.36 -48.17
CA GLY A 71 1.32 35.97 -47.30
C GLY A 71 1.39 35.40 -45.87
N ARG A 72 0.55 34.41 -45.53
CA ARG A 72 0.49 33.77 -44.20
C ARG A 72 1.24 32.44 -44.18
N ALA A 73 1.63 31.99 -42.98
CA ALA A 73 2.16 30.63 -42.76
C ALA A 73 1.17 29.55 -43.28
N ARG A 74 1.68 28.38 -43.68
CA ARG A 74 0.81 27.31 -44.22
C ARG A 74 0.18 26.51 -43.09
N HIS A 75 -1.14 26.34 -43.12
CA HIS A 75 -1.86 25.51 -42.16
C HIS A 75 -2.85 24.56 -42.83
N GLY A 76 -2.94 23.34 -42.30
CA GLY A 76 -3.89 22.33 -42.77
C GLY A 76 -5.20 22.30 -41.98
N SER A 77 -5.20 22.72 -40.71
CA SER A 77 -6.38 22.66 -39.85
C SER A 77 -6.23 23.57 -38.64
N ILE A 78 -7.34 24.15 -38.19
CA ILE A 78 -7.44 24.89 -36.92
C ILE A 78 -7.34 23.99 -35.68
N ARG A 79 -7.48 22.67 -35.81
CA ARG A 79 -7.29 21.70 -34.71
C ARG A 79 -5.82 21.41 -34.41
N SER A 80 -4.90 22.00 -35.16
CA SER A 80 -3.47 21.75 -34.98
C SER A 80 -3.00 22.24 -33.60
N PRO A 81 -2.09 21.52 -32.93
CA PRO A 81 -1.57 21.86 -31.59
C PRO A 81 -0.97 23.26 -31.44
N ILE A 82 -0.52 23.85 -32.56
CA ILE A 82 0.06 25.19 -32.59
C ILE A 82 -1.02 26.28 -32.40
N TRP A 83 -2.29 25.95 -32.67
CA TRP A 83 -3.42 26.87 -32.55
C TRP A 83 -3.99 26.88 -31.14
N LYS A 84 -4.47 28.07 -30.71
CA LYS A 84 -5.27 28.19 -29.48
C LYS A 84 -6.55 27.36 -29.62
N GLY A 85 -6.79 26.45 -28.68
CA GLY A 85 -7.91 25.51 -28.73
C GLY A 85 -7.69 24.30 -29.64
N GLY A 86 -6.49 24.14 -30.21
CA GLY A 86 -6.07 22.93 -30.92
C GLY A 86 -5.86 21.72 -30.00
N GLY A 87 -5.67 20.54 -30.60
CA GLY A 87 -5.42 19.31 -29.84
C GLY A 87 -4.00 19.25 -29.26
N VAL A 88 -3.82 18.48 -28.18
CA VAL A 88 -2.53 18.34 -27.50
C VAL A 88 -1.71 17.21 -28.13
N THR A 89 -0.46 17.48 -28.53
CA THR A 89 0.48 16.44 -29.00
C THR A 89 1.17 15.77 -27.83
N HIS A 90 1.30 14.44 -27.85
CA HIS A 90 1.98 13.64 -26.82
C HIS A 90 1.49 13.90 -25.38
N GLY A 91 0.22 14.32 -25.25
CA GLY A 91 -0.44 14.46 -23.96
C GLY A 91 -0.73 13.10 -23.30
N PRO A 92 -1.19 13.11 -22.03
CA PRO A 92 -1.60 11.90 -21.35
C PRO A 92 -2.74 11.18 -22.09
N THR A 93 -2.69 9.85 -22.09
CA THR A 93 -3.68 9.00 -22.76
C THR A 93 -4.44 8.12 -21.74
N LYS A 94 -5.74 7.96 -21.98
CA LYS A 94 -6.62 7.07 -21.21
C LYS A 94 -6.28 5.58 -21.35
N GLU A 95 -5.53 5.21 -22.38
CA GLU A 95 -5.19 3.83 -22.74
C GLU A 95 -3.89 3.32 -22.06
N ARG A 96 -3.19 4.20 -21.33
CA ARG A 96 -1.88 3.85 -20.79
C ARG A 96 -1.99 2.79 -19.69
N ASN A 97 -1.39 1.62 -19.89
CA ASN A 97 -1.39 0.56 -18.89
C ASN A 97 -0.12 0.63 -18.01
N PHE A 98 -0.30 0.85 -16.70
CA PHE A 98 0.79 0.83 -15.71
C PHE A 98 0.94 -0.51 -15.00
N LYS A 99 0.10 -1.50 -15.31
CA LYS A 99 0.10 -2.79 -14.62
C LYS A 99 1.39 -3.55 -14.91
N LYS A 100 2.03 -4.06 -13.85
CA LYS A 100 3.20 -4.94 -13.88
C LYS A 100 2.83 -6.28 -13.26
N ALA A 101 3.04 -7.36 -14.01
CA ALA A 101 2.87 -8.71 -13.50
C ALA A 101 4.04 -9.09 -12.59
N VAL A 102 3.75 -9.77 -11.49
CA VAL A 102 4.75 -10.26 -10.52
C VAL A 102 4.36 -11.68 -10.10
N ASN A 103 5.35 -12.57 -10.03
CA ASN A 103 5.13 -13.95 -9.63
C ASN A 103 4.65 -14.05 -8.17
N LYS A 104 3.69 -14.93 -7.90
CA LYS A 104 3.14 -15.14 -6.54
C LYS A 104 4.24 -15.48 -5.52
N LYS A 105 5.20 -16.33 -5.91
CA LYS A 105 6.35 -16.70 -5.08
C LYS A 105 7.23 -15.50 -4.73
N MET A 106 7.44 -14.57 -5.67
CA MET A 106 8.18 -13.33 -5.42
C MET A 106 7.47 -12.44 -4.40
N VAL A 107 6.13 -12.32 -4.51
CA VAL A 107 5.34 -11.53 -3.55
C VAL A 107 5.41 -12.13 -2.15
N GLN A 108 5.30 -13.45 -2.01
CA GLN A 108 5.43 -14.14 -0.73
C GLN A 108 6.83 -13.97 -0.13
N GLN A 109 7.87 -14.15 -0.95
CA GLN A 109 9.25 -13.97 -0.51
C GLN A 109 9.53 -12.53 -0.09
N ALA A 110 9.05 -11.53 -0.85
CA ALA A 110 9.15 -10.13 -0.49
C ALA A 110 8.44 -9.82 0.84
N LEU A 111 7.30 -10.47 1.10
CA LEU A 111 6.62 -10.32 2.38
C LEU A 111 7.43 -10.88 3.54
N ARG A 112 8.01 -12.08 3.39
CA ARG A 112 8.89 -12.67 4.41
C ARG A 112 10.08 -11.75 4.71
N VAL A 113 10.71 -11.20 3.67
CA VAL A 113 11.81 -10.23 3.79
C VAL A 113 11.36 -8.96 4.52
N ALA A 114 10.19 -8.40 4.17
CA ALA A 114 9.66 -7.20 4.83
C ALA A 114 9.35 -7.43 6.32
N LEU A 115 8.71 -8.55 6.65
CA LEU A 115 8.43 -8.93 8.04
C LEU A 115 9.72 -9.19 8.83
N SER A 116 10.70 -9.83 8.22
CA SER A 116 12.01 -10.08 8.83
C SER A 116 12.79 -8.79 9.10
N ASP A 117 12.65 -7.78 8.23
CA ASP A 117 13.22 -6.45 8.47
C ASP A 117 12.56 -5.74 9.65
N LYS A 118 11.22 -5.80 9.75
CA LYS A 118 10.50 -5.26 10.90
C LYS A 118 10.82 -5.98 12.20
N ALA A 119 11.02 -7.30 12.17
CA ALA A 119 11.43 -8.09 13.33
C ALA A 119 12.83 -7.68 13.81
N ARG A 120 13.82 -7.60 12.90
CA ARG A 120 15.19 -7.15 13.21
C ARG A 120 15.22 -5.73 13.79
N GLY A 121 14.39 -4.83 13.26
CA GLY A 121 14.24 -3.46 13.77
C GLY A 121 13.44 -3.34 15.07
N ARG A 122 12.96 -4.43 15.66
CA ARG A 122 12.04 -4.44 16.82
C ARG A 122 10.83 -3.52 16.62
N HIS A 123 10.27 -3.53 15.41
CA HIS A 123 9.11 -2.73 15.02
C HIS A 123 7.81 -3.51 14.98
N ILE A 124 7.87 -4.82 15.26
CA ILE A 124 6.70 -5.66 15.45
C ILE A 124 6.29 -5.58 16.92
N VAL A 125 4.99 -5.52 17.18
CA VAL A 125 4.42 -5.65 18.52
C VAL A 125 3.42 -6.78 18.46
N VAL A 126 3.69 -7.87 19.19
CA VAL A 126 2.76 -8.98 19.32
C VAL A 126 1.95 -8.78 20.59
N VAL A 127 0.62 -8.79 20.43
CA VAL A 127 -0.33 -8.64 21.53
C VAL A 127 -1.07 -9.96 21.70
N ASP A 128 -1.38 -10.36 22.93
CA ASP A 128 -2.11 -11.61 23.16
C ASP A 128 -3.49 -11.56 22.48
N ASN A 129 -4.30 -10.56 22.83
CA ASN A 129 -5.58 -10.32 22.17
C ASN A 129 -6.02 -8.86 22.30
N PHE A 130 -6.75 -8.36 21.30
CA PHE A 130 -7.46 -7.08 21.35
C PHE A 130 -8.96 -7.35 21.54
N ASN A 131 -9.40 -7.31 22.79
CA ASN A 131 -10.81 -7.44 23.15
C ASN A 131 -11.40 -6.04 23.30
N ILE A 132 -12.37 -5.74 22.44
CA ILE A 132 -13.14 -4.52 22.52
C ILE A 132 -14.61 -4.93 22.65
N SER A 133 -15.27 -4.54 23.75
CA SER A 133 -16.67 -4.91 24.01
C SER A 133 -17.65 -4.21 23.06
N LYS A 134 -17.33 -2.98 22.63
CA LYS A 134 -18.12 -2.19 21.67
C LYS A 134 -17.18 -1.53 20.67
N PRO A 135 -17.47 -1.46 19.37
CA PRO A 135 -16.57 -0.90 18.35
C PRO A 135 -16.37 0.62 18.48
N LYS A 136 -15.71 1.05 19.56
CA LYS A 136 -15.48 2.43 19.97
C LYS A 136 -14.02 2.78 19.72
N THR A 137 -13.82 3.76 18.84
CA THR A 137 -12.50 4.33 18.51
C THR A 137 -11.77 4.85 19.75
N LYS A 138 -12.49 5.42 20.72
CA LYS A 138 -11.92 5.96 21.96
C LYS A 138 -11.25 4.88 22.82
N GLU A 139 -11.84 3.70 22.91
CA GLU A 139 -11.28 2.57 23.67
C GLU A 139 -9.98 2.08 23.03
N LEU A 140 -10.00 1.85 21.71
CA LEU A 140 -8.81 1.44 20.97
C LEU A 140 -7.70 2.52 21.02
N ALA A 141 -8.04 3.79 20.88
CA ALA A 141 -7.06 4.88 20.98
C ALA A 141 -6.46 4.97 22.40
N GLY A 142 -7.24 4.67 23.44
CA GLY A 142 -6.75 4.54 24.82
C GLY A 142 -5.74 3.41 24.96
N MET A 143 -6.05 2.23 24.44
CA MET A 143 -5.13 1.08 24.44
C MET A 143 -3.84 1.40 23.67
N LEU A 144 -3.94 1.98 22.47
CA LEU A 144 -2.77 2.34 21.66
C LEU A 144 -1.87 3.37 22.35
N LYS A 145 -2.42 4.29 23.15
CA LYS A 145 -1.62 5.23 23.94
C LYS A 145 -0.71 4.51 24.93
N ASN A 146 -1.14 3.40 25.54
CA ASN A 146 -0.30 2.63 26.46
C ASN A 146 0.95 2.10 25.76
N PHE A 147 0.83 1.71 24.50
CA PHE A 147 1.95 1.23 23.68
C PHE A 147 2.96 2.32 23.29
N SER A 148 2.74 3.59 23.60
CA SER A 148 3.77 4.63 23.48
C SER A 148 4.99 4.38 24.38
N LYS A 149 4.83 3.59 25.45
CA LYS A 149 5.94 3.14 26.32
C LYS A 149 6.86 2.14 25.63
N VAL A 150 6.29 1.34 24.72
CA VAL A 150 6.99 0.27 23.99
C VAL A 150 7.51 0.80 22.65
N VAL A 151 6.77 1.73 22.04
CA VAL A 151 7.03 2.25 20.71
C VAL A 151 7.27 3.76 20.76
N GLN A 152 8.46 4.19 20.34
CA GLN A 152 8.91 5.60 20.41
C GLN A 152 7.92 6.62 19.82
N ARG A 153 7.24 6.30 18.71
CA ARG A 153 6.26 7.19 18.06
C ARG A 153 5.14 6.41 17.37
N LEU A 154 3.89 6.73 17.74
CA LEU A 154 2.67 6.16 17.15
C LEU A 154 2.24 6.94 15.90
N ASN A 155 3.07 6.98 14.87
CA ASN A 155 2.84 7.81 13.67
C ASN A 155 2.46 7.02 12.41
N SER A 156 2.85 5.76 12.31
CA SER A 156 2.51 4.89 11.19
C SER A 156 2.47 3.44 11.63
N ILE A 157 1.25 2.95 11.86
CA ILE A 157 0.99 1.62 12.42
C ILE A 157 0.17 0.81 11.43
N LEU A 158 0.67 -0.38 11.08
CA LEU A 158 -0.15 -1.42 10.46
C LEU A 158 -0.77 -2.26 11.55
N PHE A 159 -2.09 -2.20 11.66
CA PHE A 159 -2.85 -3.02 12.60
C PHE A 159 -3.41 -4.24 11.87
N VAL A 160 -2.87 -5.41 12.19
CA VAL A 160 -3.30 -6.66 11.60
C VAL A 160 -4.48 -7.21 12.41
N VAL A 161 -5.65 -7.28 11.77
CA VAL A 161 -6.87 -7.78 12.38
C VAL A 161 -6.99 -9.29 12.10
N PRO A 162 -7.38 -10.12 13.09
CA PRO A 162 -7.76 -11.51 12.85
C PRO A 162 -8.98 -11.58 11.92
N ASP A 163 -9.10 -12.66 11.15
CA ASP A 163 -10.19 -12.79 10.19
C ASP A 163 -11.56 -12.71 10.88
N GLY A 164 -12.49 -11.95 10.29
CA GLY A 164 -13.88 -11.86 10.76
C GLY A 164 -14.14 -10.91 11.93
N ASN A 165 -13.12 -10.25 12.50
CA ASN A 165 -13.32 -9.31 13.60
C ASN A 165 -13.67 -7.90 13.09
N ASN A 166 -14.93 -7.74 12.67
CA ASN A 166 -15.46 -6.47 12.14
C ASN A 166 -15.44 -5.32 13.17
N ASP A 167 -15.50 -5.62 14.46
CA ASP A 167 -15.57 -4.59 15.51
C ASP A 167 -14.23 -3.91 15.71
N LEU A 168 -13.13 -4.68 15.68
CA LEU A 168 -11.77 -4.12 15.67
C LEU A 168 -11.54 -3.26 14.43
N TYR A 169 -11.95 -3.74 13.25
CA TYR A 169 -11.83 -2.97 12.01
C TYR A 169 -12.59 -1.63 12.09
N LYS A 170 -13.83 -1.64 12.58
CA LYS A 170 -14.65 -0.43 12.76
C LYS A 170 -14.06 0.54 13.79
N ALA A 171 -13.51 0.04 14.90
CA ALA A 171 -12.87 0.87 15.91
C ALA A 171 -11.57 1.52 15.41
N ALA A 172 -10.87 0.86 14.49
CA ALA A 172 -9.55 1.26 14.01
C ALA A 172 -9.59 2.18 12.77
N ARG A 173 -10.56 2.02 11.86
CA ARG A 173 -10.61 2.72 10.55
C ARG A 173 -10.60 4.25 10.62
N ASN A 174 -11.01 4.84 11.75
CA ASN A 174 -11.11 6.29 11.92
C ASN A 174 -9.81 6.92 12.47
N ILE A 175 -8.81 6.13 12.85
CA ILE A 175 -7.56 6.61 13.43
C ILE A 175 -6.57 6.90 12.27
N PRO A 176 -6.13 8.16 12.07
CA PRO A 176 -5.42 8.57 10.85
C PRO A 176 -4.04 7.93 10.66
N TYR A 177 -3.34 7.63 11.75
CA TYR A 177 -2.01 7.01 11.72
C TYR A 177 -2.05 5.48 11.71
N LEU A 178 -3.24 4.87 11.65
CA LEU A 178 -3.45 3.45 11.73
C LEU A 178 -4.05 2.94 10.41
N THR A 179 -3.33 2.02 9.77
CA THR A 179 -3.82 1.29 8.59
C THR A 179 -4.23 -0.09 9.05
N THR A 180 -5.49 -0.46 8.84
CA THR A 180 -5.99 -1.81 9.14
C THR A 180 -5.81 -2.73 7.95
N ILE A 181 -5.44 -3.99 8.24
CA ILE A 181 -5.46 -5.06 7.24
C ILE A 181 -5.81 -6.37 7.91
N GLU A 182 -6.52 -7.25 7.21
CA GLU A 182 -6.77 -8.60 7.70
C GLU A 182 -5.50 -9.45 7.58
N ALA A 183 -5.32 -10.40 8.49
CA ALA A 183 -4.19 -11.34 8.49
C ALA A 183 -4.02 -12.06 7.13
N LYS A 184 -5.13 -12.45 6.49
CA LYS A 184 -5.16 -13.07 5.15
C LYS A 184 -4.69 -12.15 4.03
N ASN A 185 -4.81 -10.83 4.20
CA ASN A 185 -4.57 -9.84 3.15
C ASN A 185 -3.27 -9.04 3.35
N VAL A 186 -2.49 -9.36 4.39
CA VAL A 186 -1.18 -8.74 4.63
C VAL A 186 -0.29 -8.86 3.40
N ASN A 187 0.27 -7.74 2.97
CA ASN A 187 1.06 -7.62 1.76
C ASN A 187 2.37 -6.83 2.00
N PRO A 188 3.39 -6.99 1.14
CA PRO A 188 4.69 -6.34 1.32
C PRO A 188 4.61 -4.81 1.36
N LEU A 189 3.73 -4.22 0.55
CA LEU A 189 3.53 -2.77 0.48
C LEU A 189 3.05 -2.19 1.82
N ALA A 190 2.04 -2.80 2.43
CA ALA A 190 1.47 -2.36 3.70
C ALA A 190 2.52 -2.43 4.82
N VAL A 191 3.24 -3.55 4.92
CA VAL A 191 4.31 -3.76 5.91
C VAL A 191 5.45 -2.78 5.72
N SER A 192 5.83 -2.48 4.48
CA SER A 192 6.92 -1.54 4.18
C SER A 192 6.51 -0.08 4.40
N SER A 193 5.23 0.24 4.16
CA SER A 193 4.70 1.60 4.34
C SER A 193 4.47 1.97 5.81
N SER A 194 4.24 0.99 6.67
CA SER A 194 4.09 1.24 8.10
C SER A 194 5.45 1.28 8.80
N LYS A 195 5.58 2.09 9.86
CA LYS A 195 6.77 2.04 10.71
C LYS A 195 6.70 0.82 11.63
N HIS A 196 5.58 0.66 12.31
CA HIS A 196 5.30 -0.40 13.27
C HIS A 196 4.21 -1.35 12.77
N VAL A 197 4.27 -2.61 13.19
CA VAL A 197 3.26 -3.63 12.87
C VAL A 197 2.72 -4.22 14.17
N PHE A 198 1.44 -4.02 14.42
CA PHE A 198 0.74 -4.54 15.59
C PHE A 198 -0.07 -5.75 15.13
N MET A 199 0.18 -6.90 15.75
CA MET A 199 -0.53 -8.12 15.41
C MET A 199 -0.92 -8.88 16.68
N PRO A 200 -2.19 -9.30 16.81
CA PRO A 200 -2.57 -10.24 17.84
C PRO A 200 -1.99 -11.63 17.55
N LYS A 201 -1.84 -12.45 18.58
CA LYS A 201 -1.31 -13.82 18.49
C LYS A 201 -2.06 -14.68 17.46
N SER A 202 -3.38 -14.52 17.38
CA SER A 202 -4.22 -15.21 16.38
C SER A 202 -3.89 -14.81 14.94
N ALA A 203 -3.62 -13.53 14.68
CA ALA A 203 -3.24 -13.05 13.35
C ALA A 203 -1.84 -13.53 12.95
N LEU A 204 -0.90 -13.57 13.91
CA LEU A 204 0.44 -14.11 13.70
C LEU A 204 0.38 -15.56 13.20
N GLN A 205 -0.39 -16.43 13.87
CA GLN A 205 -0.56 -17.83 13.47
C GLN A 205 -1.13 -17.97 12.05
N THR A 206 -2.08 -17.11 11.67
CA THR A 206 -2.65 -17.11 10.31
C THR A 206 -1.61 -16.71 9.26
N ILE A 207 -0.77 -15.70 9.55
CA ILE A 207 0.30 -15.27 8.66
C ILE A 207 1.34 -16.37 8.49
N GLU A 208 1.77 -17.00 9.58
CA GLU A 208 2.73 -18.11 9.55
C GLU A 208 2.21 -19.29 8.75
N LYS A 209 0.98 -19.74 9.02
CA LYS A 209 0.33 -20.82 8.24
C LYS A 209 0.29 -20.50 6.75
N ARG A 210 -0.03 -19.26 6.38
CA ARG A 210 -0.09 -18.83 4.97
C ARG A 210 1.28 -18.84 4.29
N LEU A 211 2.33 -18.46 5.03
CA LEU A 211 3.69 -18.33 4.50
C LEU A 211 4.53 -19.61 4.61
N ILE A 212 4.16 -20.58 5.44
CA ILE A 212 4.87 -21.87 5.59
C ILE A 212 4.30 -22.93 4.63
N ARG A 213 3.00 -22.94 4.38
CA ARG A 213 2.32 -24.00 3.61
C ARG A 213 2.65 -24.02 2.10
N ASN A 214 3.56 -23.16 1.62
CA ASN A 214 3.96 -23.05 0.20
C ASN A 214 5.47 -22.85 0.02
#